data_AF-A0A9W9GWP4-F1
#
_entry.id   AF-A0A9W9GWP4-F1
#
_cell.length_a   1.000
_cell.length_b   1.000
_cell.length_c   1.000
_cell.angle_alpha   90.00
_cell.angle_beta   90.00
_cell.angle_gamma   90.00
#
_symmetry.space_group_name_H-M   'P 1'
#
loop_
_entity.id
_entity.type
_entity.pdbx_description
1 polymer ?
#
loop_
_entity_poly.entity_id
_entity_poly.type
_entity_poly.pdbx_seq_one_letter_code
_entity_poly.pdbx_strand_id
1 'polypeptide(L)'
;MSSPESLTHPEGSPATLNQSPESPLNVVDVGPSRWAIVDKLQERTNIMTQGDVTNGLGPSYVTEEFLCHPIGSSNTLAFMRVYKQAPIAGTKFKAASIRATQAVKSYEPTALTTLKALQEKGCDVVPRLLGCQCDQQEEGDIVPGGFITYVIWEKVLGESLDMQTFL
;
A
#
# COMPACT_ATOMS: atom_id res chain seq x y z
N MET A 1 -17.14 -35.92 -52.08
CA MET A 1 -16.95 -34.47 -52.32
C MET A 1 -17.96 -33.76 -51.45
N SER A 2 -17.50 -33.26 -50.29
CA SER A 2 -18.35 -32.63 -49.29
C SER A 2 -17.99 -31.15 -49.22
N SER A 3 -18.98 -30.30 -49.44
CA SER A 3 -18.88 -28.84 -49.33
C SER A 3 -18.62 -28.42 -47.89
N PRO A 4 -17.79 -27.39 -47.63
CA PRO A 4 -17.69 -26.79 -46.31
C PRO A 4 -18.70 -25.64 -46.15
N GLU A 5 -19.49 -25.69 -45.09
CA GLU A 5 -20.34 -24.58 -44.63
C GLU A 5 -19.46 -23.47 -44.05
N SER A 6 -19.61 -22.26 -44.59
CA SER A 6 -18.96 -21.04 -44.10
C SER A 6 -19.69 -20.49 -42.88
N LEU A 7 -19.08 -20.59 -41.71
CA LEU A 7 -19.52 -19.88 -40.51
C LEU A 7 -18.99 -18.43 -40.56
N THR A 8 -19.89 -17.49 -40.84
CA THR A 8 -19.67 -16.05 -40.70
C THR A 8 -19.54 -15.67 -39.22
N HIS A 9 -18.41 -15.08 -38.85
CA HIS A 9 -18.22 -14.39 -37.56
C HIS A 9 -19.03 -13.08 -37.54
N PRO A 10 -19.86 -12.81 -36.52
CA PRO A 10 -20.39 -11.47 -36.29
C PRO A 10 -19.38 -10.61 -35.51
N GLU A 11 -19.17 -9.39 -36.00
CA GLU A 11 -18.44 -8.29 -35.34
C GLU A 11 -18.91 -8.09 -33.89
N GLY A 12 -17.95 -8.10 -32.96
CA GLY A 12 -18.18 -7.74 -31.56
C GLY A 12 -18.33 -6.22 -31.43
N SER A 13 -19.51 -5.79 -31.00
CA SER A 13 -19.79 -4.43 -30.55
C SER A 13 -18.88 -4.03 -29.37
N PRO A 14 -18.40 -2.77 -29.26
CA PRO A 14 -17.58 -2.36 -28.13
C PRO A 14 -18.43 -2.40 -26.86
N ALA A 15 -18.10 -3.35 -25.96
CA ALA A 15 -18.68 -3.39 -24.65
C ALA A 15 -18.23 -2.15 -23.87
N THR A 16 -19.17 -1.24 -23.62
CA THR A 16 -19.02 -0.17 -22.64
C THR A 16 -18.64 -0.82 -21.31
N LEU A 17 -17.43 -0.54 -20.83
CA LEU A 17 -16.96 -0.94 -19.51
C LEU A 17 -17.80 -0.18 -18.48
N ASN A 18 -18.95 -0.74 -18.13
CA ASN A 18 -19.78 -0.24 -17.05
C ASN A 18 -18.92 -0.25 -15.78
N GLN A 19 -18.71 0.95 -15.24
CA GLN A 19 -18.08 1.16 -13.95
C GLN A 19 -18.80 0.30 -12.91
N SER A 20 -18.05 -0.61 -12.30
CA SER A 20 -18.55 -1.49 -11.25
C SER A 20 -19.02 -0.64 -10.06
N PRO A 21 -20.16 -0.96 -9.42
CA PRO A 21 -20.64 -0.23 -8.25
C PRO A 21 -19.60 -0.29 -7.12
N GLU A 22 -19.43 0.82 -6.42
CA GLU A 22 -18.50 1.06 -5.32
C GLU A 22 -18.36 -0.15 -4.40
N SER A 23 -17.19 -0.81 -4.45
CA SER A 23 -16.83 -1.82 -3.48
C SER A 23 -16.50 -1.16 -2.14
N PRO A 24 -16.95 -1.72 -0.99
CA PRO A 24 -16.66 -1.18 0.35
C PRO A 24 -15.17 -1.21 0.75
N LEU A 25 -14.27 -1.58 -0.16
CA LEU A 25 -12.81 -1.63 0.02
C LEU A 25 -12.12 -0.27 -0.14
N ASN A 26 -12.84 0.77 -0.55
CA ASN A 26 -12.22 2.06 -0.88
C ASN A 26 -12.16 3.03 0.30
N VAL A 27 -12.63 2.69 1.50
CA VAL A 27 -12.57 3.61 2.66
C VAL A 27 -11.75 3.00 3.78
N VAL A 28 -10.75 3.75 4.25
CA VAL A 28 -9.84 3.35 5.32
C VAL A 28 -9.95 4.34 6.47
N ASP A 29 -10.10 3.83 7.68
CA ASP A 29 -10.06 4.62 8.91
C ASP A 29 -8.60 4.73 9.38
N VAL A 30 -8.11 5.96 9.55
CA VAL A 30 -6.77 6.26 10.08
C VAL A 30 -6.92 7.30 11.19
N GLY A 31 -6.86 6.82 12.42
CA GLY A 31 -7.16 7.54 13.64
C GLY A 31 -8.62 8.01 13.64
N PRO A 32 -8.89 9.30 13.92
CA PRO A 32 -10.25 9.84 13.90
C PRO A 32 -10.75 10.15 12.48
N SER A 33 -9.96 9.91 11.42
CA SER A 33 -10.25 10.36 10.06
C SER A 33 -10.52 9.20 9.12
N ARG A 34 -11.44 9.40 8.17
CA ARG A 34 -11.79 8.43 7.13
C ARG A 34 -11.26 8.89 5.78
N TRP A 35 -10.68 7.99 5.01
CA TRP A 35 -10.02 8.30 3.74
C TRP A 35 -10.55 7.43 2.62
N ALA A 36 -10.95 8.04 1.51
CA ALA A 36 -11.29 7.31 0.29
C ALA A 36 -10.03 7.06 -0.55
N ILE A 37 -9.78 5.82 -0.93
CA ILE A 37 -8.78 5.42 -1.92
C ILE A 37 -9.31 5.75 -3.30
N VAL A 38 -8.50 6.50 -4.05
CA VAL A 38 -8.76 6.87 -5.45
C VAL A 38 -8.12 5.85 -6.37
N ASP A 39 -6.80 5.66 -6.24
CA ASP A 39 -6.01 4.79 -7.10
C ASP A 39 -4.89 4.11 -6.32
N LYS A 40 -4.51 2.90 -6.74
CA LYS A 40 -3.25 2.25 -6.34
C LYS A 40 -2.13 2.73 -7.25
N LEU A 41 -1.07 3.28 -6.66
CA LEU A 41 0.04 3.89 -7.39
C LEU A 41 1.24 2.97 -7.49
N GLN A 42 1.62 2.32 -6.39
CA GLN A 42 2.83 1.52 -6.35
C GLN A 42 2.78 0.43 -5.29
N GLU A 43 3.44 -0.68 -5.57
CA GLU A 43 3.77 -1.70 -4.59
C GLU A 43 5.29 -1.91 -4.56
N ARG A 44 5.87 -2.04 -3.37
CA ARG A 44 7.28 -2.42 -3.19
C ARG A 44 7.40 -3.47 -2.12
N THR A 45 8.39 -4.32 -2.25
CA THR A 45 8.71 -5.35 -1.25
C THR A 45 10.07 -5.06 -0.64
N ASN A 46 10.16 -5.17 0.67
CA ASN A 46 11.40 -5.16 1.42
C ASN A 46 11.53 -6.47 2.19
N ILE A 47 12.11 -7.49 1.56
CA ILE A 47 12.22 -8.84 2.12
C ILE A 47 13.59 -9.01 2.76
N MET A 48 13.60 -9.27 4.06
CA MET A 48 14.77 -9.53 4.88
C MET A 48 15.01 -11.03 4.99
N THR A 49 16.29 -11.43 5.03
CA THR A 49 16.69 -12.77 5.47
C THR A 49 16.69 -12.85 6.99
N GLN A 50 16.79 -14.07 7.53
CA GLN A 50 16.94 -14.26 8.98
C GLN A 50 18.20 -13.55 9.51
N GLY A 51 19.29 -13.56 8.73
CA GLY A 51 20.53 -12.87 9.08
C GLY A 51 20.34 -11.36 9.18
N ASP A 52 19.64 -10.74 8.23
CA ASP A 52 19.37 -9.30 8.23
C ASP A 52 18.57 -8.86 9.46
N VAL A 53 17.53 -9.63 9.82
CA VAL A 53 16.72 -9.39 11.02
C VAL A 53 17.57 -9.52 12.28
N THR A 54 18.37 -10.59 12.39
CA THR A 54 19.27 -10.80 13.54
C THR A 54 20.35 -9.73 13.64
N ASN A 55 20.78 -9.16 12.52
CA ASN A 55 21.71 -8.03 12.47
C ASN A 55 21.05 -6.67 12.74
N GLY A 56 19.73 -6.62 13.00
CA GLY A 56 19.02 -5.40 13.37
C GLY A 56 18.64 -4.50 12.19
N LEU A 57 18.61 -5.00 10.96
CA LEU A 57 18.20 -4.21 9.78
C LEU A 57 16.68 -3.93 9.71
N GLY A 58 15.91 -4.52 10.63
CA GLY A 58 14.47 -4.35 10.74
C GLY A 58 13.68 -5.56 10.20
N PRO A 59 12.34 -5.50 10.25
CA PRO A 59 11.48 -6.56 9.77
C PRO A 59 11.36 -6.57 8.24
N SER A 60 10.92 -7.70 7.69
CA SER A 60 10.44 -7.74 6.29
C SER A 60 9.07 -7.06 6.20
N TYR A 61 8.81 -6.34 5.12
CA TYR A 61 7.50 -5.74 4.86
C TYR A 61 7.24 -5.53 3.37
N VAL A 62 5.97 -5.33 3.04
CA VAL A 62 5.54 -4.79 1.76
C VAL A 62 4.96 -3.39 1.98
N THR A 63 5.13 -2.53 0.99
CA THR A 63 4.51 -1.21 0.97
C THR A 63 3.56 -1.11 -0.20
N GLU A 64 2.34 -0.66 0.05
CA GLU A 64 1.39 -0.27 -0.99
C GLU A 64 1.13 1.22 -0.86
N GLU A 65 1.26 1.94 -1.96
CA GLU A 65 1.03 3.38 -2.06
C GLU A 65 -0.22 3.67 -2.88
N PHE A 66 -1.03 4.58 -2.37
CA PHE A 66 -2.32 4.95 -2.91
C PHE A 66 -2.45 6.47 -3.01
N LEU A 67 -3.19 6.92 -4.01
CA LEU A 67 -3.79 8.24 -4.04
C LEU A 67 -5.10 8.19 -3.25
N CYS A 68 -5.33 9.14 -2.36
CA CYS A 68 -6.53 9.18 -1.53
C CYS A 68 -7.01 10.62 -1.27
N HIS A 69 -8.18 10.77 -0.66
CA HIS A 69 -8.68 12.04 -0.14
C HIS A 69 -9.50 11.82 1.13
N PRO A 70 -9.61 12.80 2.03
CA PRO A 70 -10.46 12.66 3.20
C PRO A 70 -11.93 12.59 2.79
N ILE A 71 -12.71 11.79 3.50
CA ILE A 71 -14.17 11.76 3.33
C ILE A 71 -14.73 13.13 3.74
N GLY A 72 -15.57 13.72 2.89
CA GLY A 72 -16.13 15.06 3.10
C GLY A 72 -15.34 16.21 2.47
N SER A 73 -14.16 15.95 1.90
CA SER A 73 -13.41 16.93 1.10
C SER A 73 -12.64 16.26 -0.03
N SER A 74 -13.30 16.04 -1.16
CA SER A 74 -12.70 15.41 -2.36
C SER A 74 -11.70 16.30 -3.11
N ASN A 75 -11.66 17.61 -2.81
CA ASN A 75 -10.77 18.56 -3.50
C ASN A 75 -9.32 18.51 -3.00
N THR A 76 -9.03 17.77 -1.94
CA THR A 76 -7.69 17.65 -1.36
C THR A 76 -7.18 16.23 -1.51
N LEU A 77 -6.31 16.02 -2.49
CA LEU A 77 -5.62 14.75 -2.65
C LEU A 77 -4.46 14.62 -1.67
N ALA A 78 -4.21 13.38 -1.26
CA ALA A 78 -3.12 12.97 -0.40
C ALA A 78 -2.53 11.65 -0.89
N PHE A 79 -1.34 11.34 -0.42
CA PHE A 79 -0.76 10.02 -0.58
C PHE A 79 -0.96 9.23 0.71
N MET A 80 -1.35 7.96 0.58
CA MET A 80 -1.34 6.99 1.65
C MET A 80 -0.35 5.89 1.31
N ARG A 81 0.53 5.55 2.25
CA ARG A 81 1.33 4.33 2.17
C ARG A 81 1.05 3.43 3.35
N VAL A 82 0.72 2.19 3.02
CA VAL A 82 0.50 1.11 3.97
C VAL A 82 1.74 0.25 4.02
N TYR A 83 2.31 0.05 5.20
CA TYR A 83 3.40 -0.89 5.45
C TYR A 83 2.79 -2.11 6.13
N LYS A 84 2.85 -3.27 5.49
CA LYS A 84 2.34 -4.53 6.06
C LYS A 84 3.50 -5.50 6.26
N GLN A 85 3.61 -6.09 7.45
CA GLN A 85 4.68 -7.02 7.74
C GLN A 85 4.63 -8.24 6.81
N ALA A 86 5.78 -8.56 6.23
CA ALA A 86 5.97 -9.71 5.38
C ALA A 86 6.72 -10.82 6.13
N PRO A 87 6.58 -12.09 5.71
CA PRO A 87 7.38 -13.16 6.26
C PRO A 87 8.86 -12.99 5.89
N ILE A 88 9.75 -13.40 6.79
CA ILE A 88 11.18 -13.53 6.51
C ILE A 88 11.39 -14.44 5.29
N ALA A 89 12.38 -14.13 4.47
CA ALA A 89 12.74 -14.90 3.28
C ALA A 89 12.76 -16.42 3.57
N GLY A 90 12.09 -17.20 2.73
CA GLY A 90 11.99 -18.66 2.89
C GLY A 90 10.91 -19.16 3.86
N THR A 91 10.17 -18.28 4.54
CA THR A 91 9.13 -18.70 5.51
C THR A 91 7.69 -18.49 5.03
N LYS A 92 7.48 -17.90 3.84
CA LYS A 92 6.15 -17.60 3.26
C LYS A 92 5.17 -18.78 3.32
N PHE A 93 5.64 -19.98 2.98
CA PHE A 93 4.82 -21.19 2.91
C PHE A 93 4.85 -22.06 4.18
N LYS A 94 5.46 -21.58 5.28
CA LYS A 94 5.42 -22.28 6.56
C LYS A 94 4.03 -22.17 7.20
N ALA A 95 3.77 -22.90 8.28
CA ALA A 95 2.51 -22.77 9.01
C ALA A 95 2.31 -21.33 9.55
N ALA A 96 1.06 -20.89 9.69
CA ALA A 96 0.72 -19.56 10.21
C ALA A 96 1.37 -19.32 11.59
N SER A 97 1.37 -20.33 12.46
CA SER A 97 2.03 -20.28 13.78
C SER A 97 3.53 -19.97 13.70
N ILE A 98 4.23 -20.48 12.68
CA ILE A 98 5.67 -20.20 12.45
C ILE A 98 5.88 -18.78 11.92
N ARG A 99 4.94 -18.25 11.13
CA ARG A 99 5.01 -16.85 10.68
C ARG A 99 4.65 -15.90 11.83
N ALA A 100 3.71 -16.27 12.69
CA ALA A 100 3.32 -15.49 13.86
C ALA A 100 4.49 -15.28 14.84
N THR A 101 5.44 -16.22 14.95
CA THR A 101 6.64 -16.01 15.78
C THR A 101 7.57 -14.90 15.27
N GLN A 102 7.37 -14.42 14.04
CA GLN A 102 8.14 -13.34 13.43
C GLN A 102 7.49 -11.97 13.68
N ALA A 103 6.28 -11.94 14.24
CA ALA A 103 5.48 -10.75 14.42
C ALA A 103 6.22 -9.67 15.21
N VAL A 104 6.27 -8.47 14.64
CA VAL A 104 6.68 -7.25 15.32
C VAL A 104 5.42 -6.43 15.59
N LYS A 105 5.14 -6.14 16.86
CA LYS A 105 3.87 -5.51 17.29
C LYS A 105 3.68 -4.09 16.76
N SER A 106 4.77 -3.34 16.60
CA SER A 106 4.76 -1.97 16.11
C SER A 106 6.08 -1.70 15.41
N TYR A 107 6.00 -1.07 14.24
CA TYR A 107 7.14 -0.67 13.44
C TYR A 107 6.90 0.73 12.93
N GLU A 108 7.85 1.64 13.18
CA GLU A 108 7.83 2.98 12.58
C GLU A 108 8.81 3.00 11.40
N PRO A 109 8.31 3.07 10.16
CA PRO A 109 9.18 3.18 9.00
C PRO A 109 10.00 4.47 9.03
N THR A 110 11.21 4.44 8.47
CA THR A 110 12.10 5.61 8.40
C THR A 110 11.43 6.84 7.79
N ALA A 111 10.54 6.65 6.80
CA ALA A 111 9.78 7.75 6.20
C ALA A 111 8.89 8.45 7.23
N LEU A 112 8.21 7.71 8.12
CA LEU A 112 7.35 8.28 9.16
C LEU A 112 8.16 9.02 10.21
N THR A 113 9.24 8.42 10.72
CA THR A 113 10.10 9.05 11.74
C THR A 113 10.78 10.30 11.20
N THR A 114 11.20 10.27 9.93
CA THR A 114 11.81 11.43 9.26
C THR A 114 10.79 12.56 9.07
N LEU A 115 9.58 12.26 8.59
CA LEU A 115 8.52 13.27 8.42
C LEU A 115 8.15 13.92 9.76
N LYS A 116 7.95 13.13 10.82
CA LYS A 116 7.69 13.64 12.18
C LYS A 116 8.79 14.60 12.62
N ALA A 117 10.06 14.18 12.53
CA ALA A 117 11.20 14.97 12.98
C ALA A 117 11.40 16.27 12.18
N LEU A 118 11.15 16.25 10.87
CA LEU A 118 11.27 17.44 10.03
C LEU A 118 10.13 18.43 10.29
N GLN A 119 8.91 17.93 10.50
CA GLN A 119 7.75 18.76 10.84
C GLN A 119 7.89 19.39 12.22
N GLU A 120 8.40 18.66 13.22
CA GLU A 120 8.72 19.19 14.56
C GLU A 120 9.74 20.33 14.51
N LYS A 121 10.67 20.29 13.55
CA LYS A 121 11.66 21.35 13.32
C LYS A 121 11.12 22.52 12.48
N GLY A 122 9.86 22.48 12.05
CA GLY A 122 9.26 23.52 11.22
C GLY A 122 9.79 23.56 9.79
N CYS A 123 10.28 22.44 9.26
CA CYS A 123 10.70 22.32 7.87
C CYS A 123 9.49 22.42 6.94
N ASP A 124 9.46 23.41 6.05
CA ASP A 124 8.37 23.70 5.12
C ASP A 124 8.59 23.10 3.71
N VAL A 125 9.76 22.51 3.46
CA VAL A 125 10.12 21.84 2.20
C VAL A 125 9.79 20.34 2.18
N VAL A 126 9.05 19.85 3.17
CA VAL A 126 8.54 18.47 3.19
C VAL A 126 7.01 18.44 3.19
N PRO A 127 6.38 17.42 2.57
CA PRO A 127 4.95 17.24 2.67
C PRO A 127 4.50 17.12 4.12
N ARG A 128 3.35 17.72 4.46
CA ARG A 128 2.80 17.64 5.81
C ARG A 128 2.30 16.21 6.09
N LEU A 129 2.61 15.69 7.28
CA LEU A 129 1.98 14.47 7.78
C LEU A 129 0.53 14.79 8.15
N LEU A 130 -0.41 14.10 7.50
CA LEU A 130 -1.86 14.30 7.70
C LEU A 130 -2.45 13.28 8.67
N GLY A 131 -1.87 12.08 8.74
CA GLY A 131 -2.31 11.04 9.66
C GLY A 131 -1.36 9.84 9.67
N CYS A 132 -1.33 9.14 10.79
CA CYS A 132 -0.68 7.84 10.88
C CYS A 132 -1.38 6.95 11.90
N GLN A 133 -1.41 5.65 11.63
CA GLN A 133 -1.93 4.62 12.54
C GLN A 133 -1.08 3.37 12.42
N CYS A 134 -0.88 2.66 13.53
CA CYS A 134 -0.25 1.33 13.53
C CYS A 134 -1.18 0.36 14.23
N ASP A 135 -1.55 -0.70 13.53
CA ASP A 135 -2.35 -1.80 14.03
C ASP A 135 -1.58 -3.12 13.91
N GLN A 136 -2.26 -4.21 14.26
CA GLN A 136 -1.78 -5.57 14.11
C GLN A 136 -2.59 -6.33 13.08
N GLN A 137 -1.90 -7.19 12.35
CA GLN A 137 -2.44 -8.15 11.41
C GLN A 137 -3.26 -9.23 12.15
N GLU A 138 -4.37 -9.63 11.54
CA GLU A 138 -5.30 -10.60 12.10
C GLU A 138 -4.77 -12.04 12.01
N GLU A 139 -5.45 -13.01 12.63
CA GLU A 139 -5.02 -14.41 12.64
C GLU A 139 -4.93 -15.03 11.23
N GLY A 140 -5.76 -14.56 10.30
CA GLY A 140 -5.78 -15.02 8.91
C GLY A 140 -4.71 -14.39 8.00
N ASP A 141 -3.98 -13.39 8.49
CA ASP A 141 -3.03 -12.64 7.68
C ASP A 141 -1.71 -13.37 7.42
N ILE A 142 -0.90 -12.79 6.53
CA ILE A 142 0.37 -13.40 6.11
C ILE A 142 1.40 -13.50 7.25
N VAL A 143 1.35 -12.59 8.22
CA VAL A 143 2.12 -12.64 9.48
C VAL A 143 1.15 -12.32 10.62
N PRO A 144 0.47 -13.32 11.20
CA PRO A 144 -0.47 -13.09 12.28
C PRO A 144 0.17 -12.34 13.46
N GLY A 145 -0.47 -11.28 13.93
CA GLY A 145 0.04 -10.41 15.00
C GLY A 145 1.18 -9.46 14.59
N GLY A 146 1.65 -9.53 13.33
CA GLY A 146 2.62 -8.57 12.78
C GLY A 146 2.02 -7.19 12.58
N PHE A 147 2.84 -6.17 12.31
CA PHE A 147 2.33 -4.80 12.18
C PHE A 147 1.64 -4.54 10.83
N ILE A 148 0.70 -3.59 10.85
CA ILE A 148 0.25 -2.86 9.67
C ILE A 148 0.22 -1.36 10.00
N THR A 149 0.95 -0.55 9.24
CA THR A 149 1.13 0.88 9.52
C THR A 149 0.66 1.71 8.34
N TYR A 150 -0.28 2.62 8.60
CA TYR A 150 -0.79 3.60 7.65
C TYR A 150 -0.06 4.92 7.85
N VAL A 151 0.43 5.51 6.77
CA VAL A 151 1.05 6.84 6.78
C VAL A 151 0.42 7.67 5.66
N ILE A 152 -0.14 8.82 6.01
CA ILE A 152 -0.81 9.71 5.07
C ILE A 152 -0.11 11.06 5.08
N TRP A 153 0.25 11.56 3.91
CA TRP A 153 0.88 12.87 3.74
C TRP A 153 0.30 13.63 2.56
N GLU A 154 0.51 14.95 2.59
CA GLU A 154 0.04 15.86 1.56
C GLU A 154 0.55 15.52 0.16
N LYS A 155 -0.33 15.56 -0.83
CA LYS A 155 0.10 15.63 -2.23
C LYS A 155 0.44 17.08 -2.57
N VAL A 156 1.73 17.36 -2.74
CA VAL A 156 2.19 18.68 -3.19
C VAL A 156 1.94 18.88 -4.69
N LEU A 157 1.93 20.14 -5.12
CA LEU A 157 1.86 20.50 -6.54
C LEU A 157 3.15 20.08 -7.25
N GLY A 158 3.01 19.58 -8.48
CA GLY A 158 4.12 19.09 -9.30
C GLY A 158 3.87 17.69 -9.84
N GLU A 159 4.83 17.23 -10.65
CA GLU A 159 4.87 15.89 -11.22
C GLU A 159 5.96 15.07 -10.54
N SER A 160 5.72 13.75 -10.44
CA SER A 160 6.72 12.83 -9.92
C SER A 160 7.89 12.74 -10.90
N LEU A 161 9.11 12.88 -10.41
CA LEU A 161 10.29 12.63 -11.23
C LEU A 161 10.47 11.12 -11.39
N ASP A 162 10.29 10.63 -12.61
CA ASP A 162 10.59 9.25 -12.95
C ASP A 162 12.01 9.11 -13.50
N MET A 163 12.78 8.18 -12.94
CA MET A 163 14.17 7.96 -13.32
C MET A 163 14.34 7.46 -14.77
N GLN A 164 13.29 6.94 -15.41
CA GLN A 164 13.36 6.57 -16.83
C GLN A 164 13.14 7.76 -17.77
N THR A 165 12.54 8.85 -17.28
CA THR A 165 12.16 10.01 -18.08
C THR A 165 13.17 11.15 -18.00
N PHE A 166 13.97 11.22 -16.93
CA PHE A 166 14.86 12.35 -16.61
C PHE A 166 16.36 12.01 -16.56
N LEU A 167 16.79 10.91 -17.19
CA LEU A 167 18.20 10.54 -17.39
C LEU A 167 18.57 10.33 -18.86
#